data_AF-A0A7S3TQY7-F1
#
_entry.id   AF-A0A7S3TQY7-F1
#
_cell.length_a   1.000
_cell.length_b   1.000
_cell.length_c   1.000
_cell.angle_alpha   90.00
_cell.angle_beta   90.00
_cell.angle_gamma   90.00
#
_symmetry.space_group_name_H-M   'P 1'
#
loop_
_entity.id
_entity.type
_entity.pdbx_description
1 polymer ?
#
loop_
_entity_poly.entity_id
_entity_poly.type
_entity_poly.pdbx_seq_one_letter_code
_entity_poly.pdbx_strand_id
1 'polypeptide(L)'
;YADLATIGQLAKHTGGTVYHLPGFNDSVMGEKLSRDLQHNLTRDQGLEAVMRVRASRGLRIASFHGHFFIRGVDLLALPNVDQDKSFAVEIAHEENELGYSSAC
;
A
#
# COMPACT_ATOMS: atom_id res chain seq x y z
N TYR A 1 0.83 -26.95 1.46
CA TYR A 1 1.97 -26.01 1.48
C TYR A 1 1.95 -25.23 0.16
N ALA A 2 2.03 -23.89 0.18
CA ALA A 2 1.85 -23.05 -1.01
C ALA A 2 2.82 -21.84 -1.08
N ASP A 3 3.84 -21.81 -0.22
CA ASP A 3 4.88 -20.75 -0.13
C ASP A 3 4.40 -19.30 -0.38
N LEU A 4 3.38 -18.88 0.38
CA LEU A 4 2.78 -17.54 0.28
C LEU A 4 3.76 -16.42 0.65
N ALA A 5 4.82 -16.73 1.42
CA ALA A 5 5.83 -15.76 1.80
C ALA A 5 6.56 -15.23 0.56
N THR A 6 6.93 -16.12 -0.36
CA THR A 6 7.59 -15.77 -1.61
C THR A 6 6.63 -15.10 -2.59
N ILE A 7 5.44 -15.66 -2.83
CA ILE A 7 4.45 -15.13 -3.77
C ILE A 7 3.92 -13.75 -3.30
N GLY A 8 3.74 -13.58 -1.99
CA GLY A 8 3.27 -12.35 -1.38
C GLY A 8 4.20 -11.16 -1.61
N GLN A 9 5.52 -11.40 -1.75
CA GLN A 9 6.45 -10.31 -2.08
C GLN A 9 6.13 -9.69 -3.44
N LEU A 10 5.77 -10.49 -4.45
CA LEU A 10 5.43 -9.95 -5.77
C LEU A 10 4.20 -9.04 -5.68
N ALA A 11 3.12 -9.52 -5.06
CA ALA A 11 1.90 -8.74 -4.87
C ALA A 11 2.14 -7.47 -4.04
N LYS A 12 3.01 -7.53 -3.04
CA LYS A 12 3.39 -6.35 -2.24
C LYS A 12 4.05 -5.27 -3.10
N HIS A 13 5.01 -5.61 -3.94
CA HIS A 13 5.75 -4.61 -4.73
C HIS A 13 4.97 -4.09 -5.95
N THR A 14 4.04 -4.86 -6.50
CA THR A 14 3.24 -4.45 -7.67
C THR A 14 1.93 -3.76 -7.31
N GLY A 15 1.56 -3.70 -6.03
CA GLY A 15 0.22 -3.27 -5.66
C GLY A 15 -0.83 -4.32 -6.03
N GLY A 16 -0.50 -5.61 -6.03
CA GLY A 16 -1.47 -6.70 -6.15
C GLY A 16 -2.09 -7.12 -4.81
N THR A 17 -2.92 -8.16 -4.87
CA THR A 17 -3.55 -8.82 -3.71
C THR A 17 -3.46 -10.34 -3.92
N VAL A 18 -3.19 -11.10 -2.86
CA VAL A 18 -3.12 -12.57 -2.92
C VAL A 18 -4.39 -13.15 -2.29
N TYR A 19 -5.14 -13.91 -3.08
CA TYR A 19 -6.28 -14.70 -2.61
C TYR A 19 -5.84 -16.16 -2.46
N HIS A 20 -5.80 -16.67 -1.23
CA HIS A 20 -5.39 -18.05 -0.95
C HIS A 20 -6.59 -18.89 -0.50
N LEU A 21 -6.90 -19.94 -1.26
CA LEU A 21 -8.02 -20.87 -1.03
C LEU A 21 -7.48 -22.30 -0.81
N PRO A 22 -7.04 -22.65 0.41
CA PRO A 22 -6.48 -23.97 0.69
C PRO A 22 -7.58 -25.04 0.64
N GLY A 23 -7.32 -26.17 -0.05
CA GLY A 23 -8.28 -27.27 -0.12
C GLY A 23 -9.58 -26.90 -0.84
N PHE A 24 -9.47 -26.10 -1.91
CA PHE A 24 -10.61 -25.60 -2.67
C PHE A 24 -11.63 -26.71 -3.00
N ASN A 25 -12.87 -26.46 -2.60
CA ASN A 25 -14.02 -27.28 -2.92
C ASN A 25 -15.12 -26.37 -3.47
N ASP A 26 -15.52 -26.62 -4.72
CA ASP A 26 -16.48 -25.80 -5.45
C ASP A 26 -17.81 -25.64 -4.70
N SER A 27 -18.30 -26.72 -4.09
CA SER A 27 -19.59 -26.73 -3.36
C SER A 27 -19.64 -25.77 -2.17
N VAL A 28 -18.50 -25.37 -1.61
CA VAL A 28 -18.41 -24.49 -0.43
C VAL A 28 -17.78 -23.13 -0.77
N MET A 29 -16.80 -23.11 -1.68
CA MET A 29 -15.97 -21.94 -1.96
C MET A 29 -16.17 -21.35 -3.36
N GLY A 30 -16.93 -21.99 -4.24
CA GLY A 30 -17.16 -21.55 -5.61
C GLY A 30 -17.80 -20.16 -5.68
N GLU A 31 -18.84 -19.92 -4.88
CA GLU A 31 -19.50 -18.60 -4.82
C GLU A 31 -18.56 -17.49 -4.33
N LYS A 32 -17.72 -17.79 -3.33
CA LYS A 32 -16.73 -16.85 -2.82
C LYS A 32 -15.71 -16.50 -3.89
N LEU A 33 -15.18 -17.50 -4.59
CA LEU A 33 -14.22 -17.29 -5.68
C LEU A 33 -14.85 -16.44 -6.80
N SER A 34 -16.07 -16.77 -7.21
CA SER A 34 -16.80 -16.01 -8.25
C SER A 34 -17.00 -14.55 -7.84
N ARG A 35 -17.41 -14.30 -6.59
CA ARG A 35 -17.61 -12.95 -6.05
C ARG A 35 -16.31 -12.16 -5.95
N ASP A 36 -15.27 -12.78 -5.40
CA ASP A 36 -13.95 -12.13 -5.24
C ASP A 36 -13.38 -11.78 -6.62
N LEU A 37 -13.52 -12.68 -7.61
CA LEU A 37 -13.09 -12.46 -8.98
C LEU A 37 -13.90 -11.34 -9.66
N GLN A 38 -15.23 -11.38 -9.54
CA GLN A 38 -16.10 -10.34 -10.08
C GLN A 38 -15.73 -8.98 -9.51
N HIS A 39 -15.61 -8.86 -8.19
CA HIS A 39 -15.20 -7.63 -7.52
C HIS A 39 -13.83 -7.16 -7.98
N ASN A 40 -12.86 -8.07 -8.10
CA ASN A 40 -11.50 -7.71 -8.55
C ASN A 40 -11.51 -7.12 -9.97
N LEU A 41 -12.37 -7.62 -10.86
CA LEU A 41 -12.48 -7.17 -12.24
C LEU A 41 -13.34 -5.90 -12.41
N THR A 42 -14.33 -5.67 -11.54
CA THR A 42 -15.29 -4.56 -11.69
C THR A 42 -14.99 -3.34 -10.81
N ARG A 43 -14.16 -3.48 -9.78
CA ARG A 43 -13.78 -2.36 -8.91
C ARG A 43 -12.97 -1.30 -9.66
N ASP A 44 -13.02 -0.07 -9.16
CA ASP A 44 -12.19 1.01 -9.70
C ASP A 44 -10.70 0.72 -9.47
N GLN A 45 -9.94 0.80 -10.56
CA GLN A 45 -8.50 0.58 -10.58
C GLN A 45 -7.79 1.73 -11.30
N GLY A 46 -6.69 2.19 -10.72
CA GLY A 46 -5.72 3.08 -11.32
C GLY A 46 -4.45 2.32 -11.67
N LEU A 47 -3.83 2.66 -12.79
CA LEU A 47 -2.59 2.04 -13.27
C LEU A 47 -1.45 3.05 -13.25
N GLU A 48 -0.24 2.53 -13.01
CA GLU A 48 1.02 3.29 -13.07
C GLU A 48 1.02 4.56 -12.19
N ALA A 49 0.29 4.52 -11.09
CA ALA A 49 0.15 5.63 -10.18
C ALA A 49 1.46 5.89 -9.41
N VAL A 50 1.64 7.14 -8.99
CA VAL A 50 2.76 7.55 -8.14
C VAL A 50 2.21 8.39 -7.00
N MET A 51 2.57 8.03 -5.77
CA MET A 51 2.16 8.73 -4.56
C MET A 51 3.39 9.38 -3.92
N ARG A 52 3.24 10.66 -3.56
CA ARG A 52 4.22 11.41 -2.79
C ARG A 52 3.52 12.11 -1.64
N VAL A 53 3.98 11.85 -0.43
CA VAL A 53 3.49 12.51 0.77
C VAL A 53 4.42 13.67 1.08
N ARG A 54 3.85 14.83 1.44
CA ARG A 54 4.60 16.01 1.87
C ARG A 54 4.15 16.38 3.28
N ALA A 55 5.11 16.76 4.11
CA ALA A 55 4.85 17.20 5.47
C ALA A 55 5.23 18.68 5.63
N SER A 56 4.53 19.38 6.52
CA SER A 56 4.84 20.77 6.89
C SER A 56 6.15 20.84 7.68
N ARG A 57 6.74 22.05 7.78
CA ARG A 57 7.98 22.27 8.55
C ARG A 57 7.83 21.77 10.00
N GLY A 58 8.85 21.08 10.51
CA GLY A 58 8.85 20.47 11.84
C GLY A 58 8.27 19.05 11.90
N LEU A 59 7.84 18.51 10.76
CA LEU A 59 7.40 17.12 10.60
C LEU A 59 8.23 16.45 9.51
N ARG A 60 8.72 15.24 9.78
CA ARG A 60 9.38 14.37 8.81
C ARG A 60 8.58 13.10 8.60
N ILE A 61 8.63 12.55 7.40
CA ILE A 61 8.08 11.24 7.11
C ILE A 61 9.10 10.20 7.55
N ALA A 62 8.72 9.31 8.47
CA ALA A 62 9.62 8.32 9.05
C ALA A 62 9.59 7.00 8.28
N SER A 63 8.40 6.52 7.92
CA SER A 63 8.25 5.23 7.23
C SER A 63 6.93 5.15 6.45
N PHE A 64 6.87 4.23 5.50
CA PHE A 64 5.69 3.94 4.70
C PHE A 64 5.33 2.46 4.81
N HIS A 65 4.04 2.14 4.87
CA HIS A 65 3.53 0.77 4.97
C HIS A 65 2.37 0.53 4.00
N GLY A 66 2.42 -0.59 3.28
CA GLY A 66 1.41 -0.97 2.29
C GLY A 66 2.01 -1.77 1.13
N HIS A 67 1.19 -1.96 0.09
CA HIS A 67 1.59 -2.65 -1.14
C HIS A 67 2.00 -1.62 -2.20
N PHE A 68 3.28 -1.31 -2.26
CA PHE A 68 3.89 -0.39 -3.22
C PHE A 68 5.37 -0.71 -3.39
N PHE A 69 6.02 -0.02 -4.33
CA PHE A 69 7.46 -0.03 -4.53
C PHE A 69 8.05 1.36 -4.29
N ILE A 70 9.10 1.47 -3.48
CA ILE A 70 9.77 2.75 -3.23
C ILE A 70 10.84 2.97 -4.32
N ARG A 71 10.68 4.01 -5.16
CA ARG A 71 11.64 4.36 -6.24
C ARG A 71 12.64 5.46 -5.83
N GLY A 72 12.44 6.09 -4.66
CA GLY A 72 13.32 7.13 -4.12
C GLY A 72 12.92 7.49 -2.67
N VAL A 73 13.47 8.55 -2.10
CA VAL A 73 13.31 8.87 -0.66
C VAL A 73 11.85 9.09 -0.25
N ASP A 74 11.04 9.71 -1.12
CA ASP A 74 9.62 10.03 -0.84
C ASP A 74 8.65 9.59 -1.97
N LEU A 75 9.15 8.81 -2.95
CA LEU A 75 8.40 8.50 -4.15
C LEU A 75 7.94 7.04 -4.15
N LEU A 76 6.64 6.86 -3.92
CA LEU A 76 5.98 5.55 -3.89
C LEU A 76 5.39 5.26 -5.26
N ALA A 77 5.88 4.23 -5.93
CA ALA A 77 5.32 3.70 -7.16
C ALA A 77 4.20 2.69 -6.83
N LEU A 78 3.06 2.89 -7.47
CA LEU A 78 1.84 2.12 -7.33
C LEU A 78 1.43 1.58 -8.70
N PRO A 79 2.04 0.47 -9.19
CA PRO A 79 1.74 -0.04 -10.53
C PRO A 79 0.26 -0.39 -10.70
N ASN A 80 -0.36 -0.97 -9.67
CA ASN A 80 -1.80 -1.14 -9.55
C ASN A 80 -2.28 -0.53 -8.22
N VAL A 81 -3.27 0.35 -8.28
CA VAL A 81 -3.98 0.88 -7.12
C VAL A 81 -5.48 0.67 -7.32
N ASP A 82 -6.17 0.30 -6.26
CA ASP A 82 -7.61 0.06 -6.30
C ASP A 82 -8.29 0.72 -5.11
N GLN A 83 -9.62 0.86 -5.18
CA GLN A 83 -10.41 1.51 -4.13
C GLN A 83 -10.32 0.85 -2.74
N ASP A 84 -9.94 -0.42 -2.66
CA ASP A 84 -9.86 -1.15 -1.39
C ASP A 84 -8.48 -0.99 -0.72
N LYS A 85 -7.48 -0.46 -1.43
CA LYS A 85 -6.12 -0.31 -0.90
C LYS A 85 -6.00 0.89 0.02
N SER A 86 -5.34 0.64 1.14
CA SER A 86 -4.92 1.67 2.10
C SER A 86 -3.41 1.66 2.29
N PHE A 87 -2.88 2.84 2.61
CA PHE A 87 -1.46 3.06 2.87
C PHE A 87 -1.33 3.76 4.21
N ALA A 88 -0.37 3.33 5.02
CA ALA A 88 -0.05 3.98 6.28
C ALA A 88 1.30 4.68 6.18
N VAL A 89 1.36 5.88 6.75
CA VAL A 89 2.54 6.74 6.75
C VAL A 89 2.84 7.09 8.18
N GLU A 90 4.05 6.79 8.63
CA GLU A 90 4.53 7.20 9.94
C GLU A 90 5.17 8.58 9.83
N ILE A 91 4.72 9.51 10.66
CA ILE A 91 5.24 10.89 10.70
C ILE A 91 5.86 11.09 12.08
N ALA A 92 7.07 11.65 12.10
CA ALA A 92 7.80 11.99 13.30
C ALA A 92 8.04 13.50 13.36
N HIS A 93 8.20 14.03 14.58
CA HIS A 93 8.66 15.40 14.76
C HIS A 93 10.13 15.53 14.37
N GLU A 94 10.45 16.60 13.67
CA GLU A 94 11.82 16.98 13.37
C GLU A 94 12.28 17.96 14.45
N GLU A 95 13.17 17.51 15.35
CA GLU A 95 13.83 18.36 16.35
C GLU A 95 14.84 19.26 15.64
N ASN A 96 14.34 20.29 14.97
CA ASN A 96 15.12 21.48 14.69
C ASN A 96 14.46 22.59 15.48
N GLU A 97 15.21 23.13 16.45
CA GLU A 97 14.77 24.21 17.32
C GLU A 97 13.99 25.23 16.49
N LEU A 98 12.70 25.38 16.80
CA LEU A 98 11.99 26.59 16.46
C LEU A 98 12.78 27.70 17.13
N GLY A 99 13.69 28.31 16.38
CA GLY A 99 14.31 29.57 16.74
C GLY A 99 13.18 30.56 16.95
N TYR A 100 12.68 30.60 18.18
CA TYR A 100 12.13 31.80 18.78
C TYR A 100 13.29 32.79 18.82
N SER A 101 13.63 33.35 17.65
CA SER A 101 14.34 34.60 17.59
C SER A 101 13.43 35.57 18.30
N SER A 102 13.78 35.93 19.54
CA SER A 102 13.24 37.09 20.22
C SER A 102 13.19 38.24 19.21
N ALA A 103 11.98 38.63 18.83
CA ALA A 103 11.74 39.97 18.35
C ALA A 103 11.74 40.85 19.60
N CYS A 104 12.94 41.32 19.97
CA CYS A 104 13.10 42.53 20.76
C CYS A 104 13.08 43.73 19.81
#